data_AF-A0AAE3JTY4-F1
#
_entry.id   AF-A0AAE3JTY4-F1
#
_cell.length_a   1.000
_cell.length_b   1.000
_cell.length_c   1.000
_cell.angle_alpha   90.00
_cell.angle_beta   90.00
_cell.angle_gamma   90.00
#
_symmetry.space_group_name_H-M   'P 1'
#
loop_
_entity.id
_entity.type
_entity.pdbx_description
1 polymer ?
#
loop_
_entity_poly.entity_id
_entity_poly.type
_entity_poly.pdbx_seq_one_letter_code
_entity_poly.pdbx_strand_id
1 'polypeptide(L)'
;KQKQEELSALYDGYTAKFGILNSRANRIAFDQDSSYSLICSLENLDEEGNFKEKAAIFQKRTIKQEKVVTSVDTASEALTVSLSEKAVVDLPYMSELSGKDTKEIVEELRGVIFEDPITGKWETADEYLSGNVREKLKIATSYAETKPEFSINVQALKQIQPQNLDASEIEIRIGATWIDPKYIDDFMGEVFQTPHYLLDPGAVKTSFSNITSTWNIAGKNAETSRSFANTTFGTTRVTAYKLLEDTLNLKDIKIYDTFDERRVLNKEETTIASQKQENIKEAFKDWIFRDPERRQKIVETYNELFNSVRPREYEGSHLTFPGMTPDIELKPHQKNAIAHILYGNNTLL
;
A
#
# COMPACT_ATOMS: atom_id res chain seq x y z
N LYS A 1 -31.37 14.68 35.51
CA LYS A 1 -32.51 14.34 36.38
C LYS A 1 -33.59 15.41 36.34
N GLN A 2 -33.40 16.61 36.90
CA GLN A 2 -34.42 17.67 36.88
C GLN A 2 -34.97 18.00 35.47
N LYS A 3 -34.11 18.15 34.46
CA LYS A 3 -34.54 18.37 33.07
C LYS A 3 -35.22 17.16 32.41
N GLN A 4 -34.93 15.93 32.87
CA GLN A 4 -35.59 14.72 32.37
C GLN A 4 -37.00 14.57 32.98
N GLU A 5 -37.17 15.01 34.23
CA GLU A 5 -38.48 15.09 34.88
C GLU A 5 -39.35 16.16 34.21
N GLU A 6 -38.78 17.32 33.90
CA GLU A 6 -39.45 18.38 33.12
C GLU A 6 -39.88 17.88 31.73
N LEU A 7 -38.96 17.23 31.00
CA LEU A 7 -39.26 16.63 29.70
C LEU A 7 -40.34 15.55 29.79
N SER A 8 -40.28 14.68 30.81
CA SER A 8 -41.30 13.65 31.06
C SER A 8 -42.67 14.27 31.29
N ALA A 9 -42.75 15.30 32.14
CA ALA A 9 -44.00 15.98 32.44
C ALA A 9 -44.59 16.68 31.21
N LEU A 10 -43.76 17.32 30.38
CA LEU A 10 -44.19 17.94 29.12
C LEU A 10 -44.72 16.90 28.12
N TYR A 11 -44.01 15.78 27.98
CA TYR A 11 -44.42 14.68 27.11
C TYR A 11 -45.74 14.04 27.58
N ASP A 12 -45.88 13.75 28.87
CA ASP A 12 -47.08 13.15 29.44
C ASP A 12 -48.29 14.10 29.34
N GLY A 13 -48.07 15.40 29.57
CA GLY A 13 -49.10 16.42 29.39
C GLY A 13 -49.55 16.59 27.94
N TYR A 14 -48.64 16.42 26.98
CA TYR A 14 -48.97 16.45 25.56
C TYR A 14 -49.75 15.20 25.13
N THR A 15 -49.22 14.01 25.46
CA THR A 15 -49.82 12.74 25.04
C THR A 15 -51.20 12.50 25.64
N ALA A 16 -51.46 12.98 26.85
CA ALA A 16 -52.79 12.94 27.46
C ALA A 16 -53.84 13.76 26.70
N LYS A 17 -53.44 14.81 25.98
CA LYS A 17 -54.35 15.71 25.25
C LYS A 17 -54.46 15.38 23.76
N PHE A 18 -53.36 14.96 23.15
CA PHE A 18 -53.23 14.87 21.68
C PHE A 18 -52.80 13.47 21.20
N GLY A 19 -52.67 12.49 22.11
CA GLY A 19 -52.17 11.16 21.78
C GLY A 19 -50.66 11.14 21.49
N ILE A 20 -50.16 9.98 21.06
CA ILE A 20 -48.73 9.78 20.78
C ILE A 20 -48.22 10.71 19.65
N LEU A 21 -46.98 11.14 19.74
CA LEU A 21 -46.35 12.07 18.79
C LEU A 21 -46.34 11.50 17.37
N ASN A 22 -46.11 10.20 17.24
CA ASN A 22 -46.10 9.49 15.95
C ASN A 22 -47.49 9.19 15.37
N SER A 23 -48.57 9.63 16.03
CA SER A 23 -49.94 9.42 15.52
C SER A 23 -50.16 10.15 14.19
N ARG A 24 -51.05 9.59 13.35
CA ARG A 24 -51.38 10.19 12.05
C ARG A 24 -51.91 11.63 12.17
N ALA A 25 -52.67 11.92 13.22
CA ALA A 25 -53.21 13.26 13.46
C ALA A 25 -52.10 14.27 13.76
N ASN A 26 -51.14 13.90 14.61
CA ASN A 26 -50.00 14.76 14.94
C ASN A 26 -49.05 14.93 13.75
N ARG A 27 -48.85 13.88 12.94
CA ARG A 27 -48.08 13.97 11.69
C ARG A 27 -48.64 15.00 10.71
N ILE A 28 -49.96 15.01 10.55
CA ILE A 28 -50.64 16.00 9.69
C ILE A 28 -50.54 17.41 10.30
N ALA A 29 -50.69 17.54 11.62
CA ALA A 29 -50.63 18.83 12.31
C ALA A 29 -49.23 19.49 12.25
N PHE A 30 -48.17 18.68 12.22
CA PHE A 30 -46.78 19.13 12.19
C PHE A 30 -46.08 18.94 10.83
N ASP A 31 -46.83 18.72 9.75
CA ASP A 31 -46.27 18.42 8.41
C ASP A 31 -45.32 19.52 7.88
N GLN A 32 -45.50 20.76 8.33
CA GLN A 32 -44.65 21.90 7.96
C GLN A 32 -43.51 22.17 8.96
N ASP A 33 -43.40 21.40 10.05
CA ASP A 33 -42.36 21.56 11.07
C ASP A 33 -41.16 20.65 10.77
N SER A 34 -40.03 21.26 10.44
CA SER A 34 -38.77 20.56 10.13
C SER A 34 -38.21 19.77 11.32
N SER A 35 -38.61 20.12 12.55
CA SER A 35 -38.15 19.48 13.79
C SER A 35 -39.06 18.34 14.25
N TYR A 36 -40.19 18.10 13.59
CA TYR A 36 -41.16 17.07 13.98
C TYR A 36 -40.54 15.66 14.05
N SER A 37 -39.68 15.31 13.09
CA SER A 37 -38.98 14.02 13.06
C SER A 37 -38.09 13.80 14.28
N LEU A 38 -37.45 14.86 14.81
CA LEU A 38 -36.65 14.78 16.02
C LEU A 38 -37.53 14.51 17.25
N ILE A 39 -38.68 15.17 17.33
CA ILE A 39 -39.60 14.98 18.46
C ILE A 39 -40.23 13.58 18.41
N CYS A 40 -40.49 13.03 17.22
CA CYS A 40 -40.93 11.64 17.05
C CYS A 40 -39.93 10.61 17.59
N SER A 41 -38.62 10.93 17.61
CA SER A 41 -37.58 10.06 18.19
C SER A 41 -37.68 9.90 19.72
N LEU A 42 -38.58 10.65 20.38
CA LEU A 42 -38.91 10.46 21.80
C LEU A 42 -39.75 9.21 22.05
N GLU A 43 -40.26 8.54 21.02
CA GLU A 43 -41.09 7.35 21.12
C GLU A 43 -40.42 6.18 20.38
N ASN A 44 -40.30 5.04 21.05
CA ASN A 44 -39.94 3.79 20.41
C ASN A 44 -41.24 3.10 19.98
N LEU A 45 -41.36 2.82 18.68
CA LEU A 45 -42.48 2.07 18.12
C LEU A 45 -42.12 0.59 17.95
N ASP A 46 -43.11 -0.29 17.93
CA ASP A 46 -42.94 -1.69 17.52
C ASP A 46 -42.89 -1.84 15.98
N GLU A 47 -42.72 -3.08 15.50
CA GLU A 47 -42.66 -3.38 14.05
C GLU A 47 -43.97 -3.07 13.31
N GLU A 48 -45.08 -2.94 14.04
CA GLU A 48 -46.41 -2.61 13.52
C GLU A 48 -46.73 -1.10 13.61
N GLY A 49 -45.81 -0.30 14.15
CA GLY A 49 -45.94 1.15 14.28
C GLY A 49 -46.73 1.62 15.50
N ASN A 50 -47.01 0.74 16.46
CA ASN A 50 -47.66 1.10 17.72
C ASN A 50 -46.63 1.56 18.75
N PHE A 51 -47.07 2.41 19.67
CA PHE A 51 -46.22 2.89 20.76
C PHE A 51 -45.82 1.74 21.69
N LYS A 52 -44.52 1.51 21.82
CA LYS A 52 -43.96 0.50 22.71
C LYS A 52 -43.52 1.13 24.03
N GLU A 53 -42.66 2.13 23.98
CA GLU A 53 -42.12 2.80 25.16
C GLU A 53 -41.54 4.18 24.85
N LYS A 54 -41.31 4.97 25.92
CA LYS A 54 -40.59 6.25 25.82
C LYS A 54 -39.11 5.99 25.51
N ALA A 55 -38.50 6.87 24.72
CA ALA A 55 -37.09 6.78 24.37
C ALA A 55 -36.16 6.85 25.59
N ALA A 56 -34.94 6.35 25.43
CA ALA A 56 -33.95 6.26 26.51
C ALA A 56 -33.63 7.60 27.19
N ILE A 57 -33.80 8.74 26.51
CA ILE A 57 -33.50 10.09 27.03
C ILE A 57 -34.31 10.45 28.29
N PHE A 58 -35.51 9.89 28.45
CA PHE A 58 -36.36 10.09 29.61
C PHE A 58 -35.83 9.42 30.88
N GLN A 59 -35.05 8.34 30.74
CA GLN A 59 -34.63 7.51 31.87
C GLN A 59 -33.12 7.60 32.14
N LYS A 60 -32.31 7.73 31.09
CA LYS A 60 -30.85 7.78 31.19
C LYS A 60 -30.26 8.87 30.29
N ARG A 61 -29.06 9.33 30.65
CA ARG A 61 -28.29 10.25 29.83
C ARG A 61 -27.87 9.52 28.54
N THR A 62 -28.35 10.00 27.38
CA THR A 62 -28.08 9.41 26.05
C THR A 62 -26.80 9.96 25.41
N ILE A 63 -26.41 11.20 25.76
CA ILE A 63 -25.15 11.82 25.35
C ILE A 63 -24.29 12.00 26.60
N LYS A 64 -23.21 11.22 26.72
CA LYS A 64 -22.15 11.50 27.69
C LYS A 64 -21.31 12.64 27.14
N GLN A 65 -21.04 13.66 27.97
CA GLN A 65 -20.01 14.63 27.66
C GLN A 65 -18.69 13.88 27.52
N GLU A 66 -17.99 14.11 26.41
CA GLU A 66 -16.63 13.62 26.21
C GLU A 66 -15.76 14.17 27.33
N LYS A 67 -15.27 13.28 28.20
CA LYS A 67 -14.31 13.64 29.22
C LYS A 67 -12.95 13.45 28.58
N VAL A 68 -12.27 14.57 28.30
CA VAL A 68 -10.85 14.55 27.95
C VAL A 68 -10.12 13.79 29.05
N VAL A 69 -9.29 12.82 28.67
CA VAL A 69 -8.52 12.03 29.62
C VAL A 69 -7.45 12.96 30.21
N THR A 70 -7.53 13.25 31.51
CA THR A 70 -6.62 14.22 32.15
C THR A 70 -5.41 13.58 32.81
N SER A 71 -5.40 12.26 33.00
CA SER A 71 -4.28 11.52 33.56
C SER A 71 -4.44 10.01 33.30
N VAL A 72 -3.32 9.31 33.13
CA VAL A 72 -3.21 7.86 32.92
C VAL A 72 -2.06 7.29 33.74
N ASP A 73 -2.09 5.99 34.04
CA ASP A 73 -1.10 5.36 34.92
C ASP A 73 0.06 4.72 34.13
N THR A 74 -0.16 4.37 32.86
CA THR A 74 0.81 3.62 32.04
C THR A 74 1.16 4.33 30.72
N ALA A 75 2.36 4.05 30.19
CA ALA A 75 2.77 4.59 28.89
C ALA A 75 1.90 4.08 27.73
N SER A 76 1.37 2.84 27.82
CA SER A 76 0.47 2.27 26.80
C SER A 76 -0.87 3.00 26.74
N GLU A 77 -1.40 3.39 27.90
CA GLU A 77 -2.62 4.22 27.97
C GLU A 77 -2.35 5.61 27.42
N ALA A 78 -1.22 6.22 27.80
CA ALA A 78 -0.81 7.53 27.27
C ALA A 78 -0.68 7.51 25.74
N LEU A 79 -0.10 6.44 25.19
CA LEU A 79 0.02 6.22 23.74
C LEU A 79 -1.35 6.16 23.07
N THR A 80 -2.28 5.41 23.66
CA THR A 80 -3.65 5.27 23.16
C THR A 80 -4.37 6.62 23.11
N VAL A 81 -4.24 7.42 24.18
CA VAL A 81 -4.82 8.77 24.24
C VAL A 81 -4.17 9.69 23.20
N SER A 82 -2.83 9.69 23.10
CA SER A 82 -2.09 10.46 22.10
C SER A 82 -2.53 10.14 20.68
N LEU A 83 -2.66 8.86 20.34
CA LEU A 83 -3.11 8.46 19.01
C LEU A 83 -4.57 8.84 18.76
N SER A 84 -5.45 8.72 19.76
CA SER A 84 -6.86 9.10 19.61
C SER A 84 -7.08 10.61 19.45
N GLU A 85 -6.31 11.44 20.15
CA GLU A 85 -6.52 12.90 20.17
C GLU A 85 -5.59 13.67 19.21
N LYS A 86 -4.39 13.16 18.96
CA LYS A 86 -3.36 13.81 18.13
C LYS A 86 -3.04 13.06 16.84
N ALA A 87 -3.50 11.81 16.70
CA ALA A 87 -3.19 10.92 15.57
C ALA A 87 -1.68 10.66 15.36
N VAL A 88 -0.84 10.92 16.37
CA VAL A 88 0.61 10.72 16.35
C VAL A 88 1.11 10.27 17.73
N VAL A 89 2.32 9.69 17.77
CA VAL A 89 3.03 9.40 19.02
C VAL A 89 3.69 10.69 19.53
N ASP A 90 3.00 11.42 20.42
CA ASP A 90 3.45 12.69 20.98
C ASP A 90 4.02 12.47 22.39
N LEU A 91 5.34 12.23 22.48
CA LEU A 91 6.01 11.97 23.76
C LEU A 91 5.82 13.09 24.80
N PRO A 92 5.93 14.39 24.45
CA PRO A 92 5.59 15.48 25.38
C PRO A 92 4.17 15.37 25.94
N TYR A 93 3.17 15.14 25.08
CA TYR A 93 1.79 15.00 25.53
C TYR A 93 1.58 13.78 26.43
N MET A 94 2.20 12.66 26.05
CA MET A 94 2.17 11.43 26.85
C MET A 94 2.80 11.62 28.23
N SER A 95 3.90 12.38 28.30
CA SER A 95 4.59 12.74 29.53
C SER A 95 3.72 13.59 30.46
N GLU A 96 2.98 14.57 29.91
CA GLU A 96 2.02 15.35 30.70
C GLU A 96 0.89 14.49 31.27
N LEU A 97 0.38 13.52 30.50
CA LEU A 97 -0.71 12.64 30.92
C LEU A 97 -0.29 11.64 31.99
N SER A 98 0.89 11.02 31.84
CA SER A 98 1.34 9.95 32.74
C SER A 98 2.24 10.45 33.87
N GLY A 99 2.75 11.69 33.80
CA GLY A 99 3.74 12.22 34.73
C GLY A 99 5.11 11.54 34.66
N LYS A 100 5.37 10.73 33.63
CA LYS A 100 6.64 10.00 33.43
C LYS A 100 7.58 10.78 32.53
N ASP A 101 8.88 10.55 32.65
CA ASP A 101 9.86 11.11 31.70
C ASP A 101 9.69 10.45 30.32
N THR A 102 9.86 11.24 29.25
CA THR A 102 9.93 10.75 27.87
C THR A 102 10.83 9.51 27.69
N LYS A 103 11.97 9.42 28.39
CA LYS A 103 12.87 8.25 28.31
C LYS A 103 12.26 7.00 28.93
N GLU A 104 11.55 7.16 30.05
CA GLU A 104 10.86 6.06 30.72
C GLU A 104 9.70 5.56 29.85
N ILE A 105 8.96 6.47 29.23
CA ILE A 105 7.89 6.15 28.27
C ILE A 105 8.44 5.35 27.07
N VAL A 106 9.56 5.78 26.49
CA VAL A 106 10.20 5.09 25.36
C VAL A 106 10.67 3.68 25.75
N GLU A 107 11.26 3.53 26.94
CA GLU A 107 11.69 2.21 27.43
C GLU A 107 10.50 1.28 27.72
N GLU A 108 9.40 1.78 28.30
CA GLU A 108 8.17 1.00 28.52
C GLU A 108 7.50 0.58 27.21
N LEU A 109 7.56 1.43 26.18
CA LEU A 109 6.97 1.20 24.86
C LEU A 109 7.95 0.60 23.85
N ARG A 110 9.07 0.05 24.33
CA ARG A 110 10.11 -0.52 23.49
C ARG A 110 9.56 -1.67 22.64
N GLY A 111 9.61 -1.52 21.32
CA GLY A 111 9.06 -2.48 20.36
C GLY A 111 7.58 -2.25 20.00
N VAL A 112 6.89 -1.36 20.73
CA VAL A 112 5.54 -0.86 20.40
C VAL A 112 5.63 0.43 19.59
N ILE A 113 6.63 1.26 19.87
CA ILE A 113 6.96 2.45 19.08
C ILE A 113 8.41 2.40 18.60
N PHE A 114 8.67 3.06 17.48
CA PHE A 114 9.98 3.19 16.86
C PHE A 114 10.21 4.63 16.42
N GLU A 115 11.44 5.11 16.56
CA GLU A 115 11.85 6.38 15.97
C GLU A 115 12.27 6.16 14.51
N ASP A 116 11.72 6.94 13.59
CA ASP A 116 12.17 6.95 12.20
C ASP A 116 13.53 7.68 12.10
N PRO A 117 14.62 7.01 11.66
CA PRO A 117 15.93 7.63 11.54
C PRO A 117 16.00 8.83 10.58
N ILE A 118 15.09 8.92 9.60
CA ILE A 118 15.07 10.01 8.62
C ILE A 118 14.36 11.24 9.19
N THR A 119 13.14 11.04 9.71
CA THR A 119 12.30 12.15 10.13
C THR A 119 12.46 12.52 11.61
N GLY A 120 13.05 11.64 12.42
CA GLY A 120 13.14 11.77 13.89
C GLY A 120 11.79 11.70 14.59
N LYS A 121 10.74 11.22 13.90
CA LYS A 121 9.40 11.09 14.45
C LYS A 121 9.22 9.72 15.08
N TRP A 122 8.42 9.67 16.14
CA TRP A 122 7.98 8.43 16.74
C TRP A 122 6.75 7.91 16.01
N GLU A 123 6.84 6.65 15.58
CA GLU A 123 5.79 5.92 14.87
C GLU A 123 5.43 4.68 15.67
N THR A 124 4.18 4.23 15.56
CA THR A 124 3.79 2.93 16.12
C THR A 124 4.42 1.79 15.32
N ALA A 125 4.54 0.62 15.94
CA ALA A 125 5.12 -0.56 15.32
C ALA A 125 4.43 -0.92 13.99
N ASP A 126 3.10 -0.85 13.94
CA ASP A 126 2.34 -1.14 12.72
C ASP A 126 2.66 -0.16 11.58
N GLU A 127 2.93 1.10 11.88
CA GLU A 127 3.32 2.11 10.90
C GLU A 127 4.77 1.94 10.45
N TYR A 128 5.70 1.89 11.41
CA TYR A 128 7.13 1.81 11.12
C TYR A 128 7.51 0.49 10.44
N LEU A 129 6.92 -0.63 10.85
CA LEU A 129 7.18 -1.98 10.33
C LEU A 129 6.32 -2.35 9.11
N SER A 130 5.79 -1.34 8.41
CA SER A 130 5.05 -1.50 7.16
C SER A 130 5.65 -0.65 6.03
N GLY A 131 5.16 -0.83 4.80
CA GLY A 131 5.70 -0.17 3.62
C GLY A 131 7.00 -0.83 3.15
N ASN A 132 7.94 -0.05 2.59
CA ASN A 132 9.21 -0.56 2.06
C ASN A 132 10.17 -0.98 3.18
N VAL A 133 10.00 -2.18 3.72
CA VAL A 133 10.76 -2.68 4.88
C VAL A 133 12.21 -3.01 4.55
N ARG A 134 12.54 -3.26 3.28
CA ARG A 134 13.94 -3.47 2.83
C ARG A 134 14.71 -2.17 2.84
N GLU A 135 14.13 -1.11 2.30
CA GLU A 135 14.72 0.23 2.30
C GLU A 135 14.87 0.76 3.73
N LYS A 136 13.80 0.65 4.54
CA LYS A 136 13.85 0.99 5.97
C LYS A 136 14.96 0.23 6.70
N LEU A 137 15.17 -1.06 6.41
CA LEU A 137 16.26 -1.84 7.01
C LEU A 137 17.64 -1.32 6.60
N LYS A 138 17.83 -0.98 5.32
CA LYS A 138 19.10 -0.39 4.83
C LYS A 138 19.41 0.92 5.56
N ILE A 139 18.41 1.80 5.67
CA ILE A 139 18.53 3.09 6.38
C ILE A 139 18.83 2.86 7.87
N ALA A 140 18.01 2.06 8.55
CA ALA A 140 18.18 1.78 9.98
C ALA A 140 19.56 1.17 10.29
N THR A 141 20.07 0.31 9.40
CA THR A 141 21.40 -0.29 9.55
C THR A 141 22.49 0.77 9.46
N SER A 142 22.42 1.66 8.45
CA SER A 142 23.39 2.75 8.30
C SER A 142 23.39 3.71 9.49
N TYR A 143 22.22 4.05 10.04
CA TYR A 143 22.13 4.90 11.22
C TYR A 143 22.63 4.19 12.49
N ALA A 144 22.37 2.89 12.63
CA ALA A 144 22.80 2.09 13.78
C ALA A 144 24.34 2.02 13.92
N GLU A 145 25.11 2.22 12.84
CA GLU A 145 26.57 2.30 12.89
C GLU A 145 27.09 3.48 13.73
N THR A 146 26.35 4.59 13.73
CA THR A 146 26.73 5.81 14.47
C THR A 146 25.89 6.03 15.72
N LYS A 147 24.66 5.51 15.74
CA LYS A 147 23.66 5.71 16.79
C LYS A 147 23.09 4.36 17.25
N PRO A 148 23.63 3.79 18.34
CA PRO A 148 23.21 2.46 18.82
C PRO A 148 21.72 2.33 19.16
N GLU A 149 21.02 3.44 19.41
CA GLU A 149 19.57 3.49 19.66
C GLU A 149 18.75 2.81 18.54
N PHE A 150 19.18 2.91 17.28
CA PHE A 150 18.49 2.27 16.15
C PHE A 150 18.76 0.77 15.99
N SER A 151 19.54 0.16 16.88
CA SER A 151 19.77 -1.29 16.87
C SER A 151 18.46 -2.07 17.00
N ILE A 152 17.49 -1.54 17.74
CA ILE A 152 16.16 -2.16 17.88
C ILE A 152 15.39 -2.13 16.56
N ASN A 153 15.43 -1.01 15.82
CA ASN A 153 14.80 -0.88 14.52
C ASN A 153 15.37 -1.93 13.55
N VAL A 154 16.69 -2.11 13.53
CA VAL A 154 17.36 -3.11 12.71
C VAL A 154 16.90 -4.53 13.07
N GLN A 155 16.81 -4.85 14.36
CA GLN A 155 16.36 -6.17 14.81
C GLN A 155 14.91 -6.44 14.40
N ALA A 156 14.01 -5.48 14.62
CA ALA A 156 12.60 -5.60 14.25
C ALA A 156 12.42 -5.72 12.73
N LEU A 157 13.09 -4.86 11.96
CA LEU A 157 13.02 -4.89 10.49
C LEU A 157 13.59 -6.19 9.92
N LYS A 158 14.63 -6.78 10.51
CA LYS A 158 15.17 -8.09 10.07
C LYS A 158 14.18 -9.24 10.22
N GLN A 159 13.34 -9.21 11.26
CA GLN A 159 12.39 -10.29 11.55
C GLN A 159 11.19 -10.31 10.59
N ILE A 160 10.84 -9.15 10.03
CA ILE A 160 9.65 -8.98 9.18
C ILE A 160 9.95 -8.96 7.68
N GLN A 161 11.18 -9.26 7.27
CA GLN A 161 11.54 -9.21 5.87
C GLN A 161 10.69 -10.21 5.06
N PRO A 162 10.09 -9.79 3.93
CA PRO A 162 9.41 -10.70 3.04
C PRO A 162 10.35 -11.82 2.60
N GLN A 163 9.82 -13.04 2.52
CA GLN A 163 10.58 -14.17 2.00
C GLN A 163 11.05 -13.84 0.59
N ASN A 164 12.35 -13.99 0.32
CA ASN A 164 12.89 -13.77 -1.02
C ASN A 164 12.22 -14.71 -2.01
N LEU A 165 11.79 -14.15 -3.14
CA LEU A 165 11.31 -14.91 -4.29
C LEU A 165 12.49 -15.53 -5.02
N ASP A 166 12.33 -16.78 -5.42
CA ASP A 166 13.29 -17.50 -6.24
C ASP A 166 13.12 -17.17 -7.73
N ALA A 167 14.14 -17.51 -8.54
CA ALA A 167 14.10 -17.28 -9.98
C ALA A 167 12.88 -17.94 -10.68
N SER A 168 12.36 -19.05 -10.14
CA SER A 168 11.17 -19.73 -10.67
C SER A 168 9.87 -18.97 -10.41
N GLU A 169 9.85 -18.08 -9.42
CA GLU A 169 8.68 -17.29 -9.02
C GLU A 169 8.67 -15.91 -9.70
N ILE A 170 9.76 -15.55 -10.39
CA ILE A 170 9.94 -14.25 -11.00
C ILE A 170 9.77 -14.35 -12.51
N GLU A 171 8.74 -13.68 -13.04
CA GLU A 171 8.57 -13.51 -14.47
C GLU A 171 9.13 -12.17 -14.94
N ILE A 172 10.11 -12.22 -15.85
CA ILE A 172 10.78 -11.03 -16.39
C ILE A 172 10.32 -10.78 -17.82
N ARG A 173 9.87 -9.55 -18.06
CA ARG A 173 9.62 -9.05 -19.42
C ARG A 173 10.89 -8.39 -19.95
N ILE A 174 11.26 -8.68 -21.19
CA ILE A 174 12.47 -8.15 -21.84
C ILE A 174 12.57 -6.61 -21.81
N GLY A 175 11.44 -5.90 -21.89
CA GLY A 175 11.37 -4.45 -21.83
C GLY A 175 11.34 -3.83 -20.43
N ALA A 176 11.55 -4.62 -19.37
CA ALA A 176 11.44 -4.12 -18.00
C ALA A 176 12.55 -3.09 -17.69
N THR A 177 12.14 -1.89 -17.28
CA THR A 177 13.00 -0.70 -17.18
C THR A 177 14.03 -0.76 -16.04
N TRP A 178 13.86 -1.70 -15.10
CA TRP A 178 14.80 -1.93 -14.00
C TRP A 178 15.96 -2.85 -14.37
N ILE A 179 15.89 -3.50 -15.54
CA ILE A 179 16.99 -4.31 -16.06
C ILE A 179 18.09 -3.37 -16.55
N ASP A 180 19.33 -3.60 -16.10
CA ASP A 180 20.48 -2.85 -16.59
C ASP A 180 20.65 -3.04 -18.11
N PRO A 181 20.78 -1.96 -18.92
CA PRO A 181 21.05 -2.07 -20.35
C PRO A 181 22.21 -2.99 -20.72
N LYS A 182 23.21 -3.15 -19.84
CA LYS A 182 24.30 -4.12 -20.01
C LYS A 182 23.79 -5.53 -20.28
N TYR A 183 22.73 -5.98 -19.62
CA TYR A 183 22.18 -7.32 -19.86
C TYR A 183 21.56 -7.47 -21.25
N ILE A 184 21.09 -6.37 -21.85
CA ILE A 184 20.61 -6.40 -23.24
C ILE A 184 21.81 -6.49 -24.20
N ASP A 185 22.90 -5.81 -23.91
CA ASP A 185 24.14 -5.91 -24.69
C ASP A 185 24.76 -7.32 -24.58
N ASP A 186 24.79 -7.91 -23.39
CA ASP A 186 25.23 -9.29 -23.16
C ASP A 186 24.32 -10.29 -23.90
N PHE A 187 23.00 -10.06 -23.91
CA PHE A 187 22.05 -10.86 -24.68
C PHE A 187 22.35 -10.80 -26.19
N MET A 188 22.65 -9.62 -26.72
CA MET A 188 23.06 -9.47 -28.12
C MET A 188 24.39 -10.20 -28.41
N GLY A 189 25.34 -10.19 -27.48
CA GLY A 189 26.60 -10.92 -27.62
C GLY A 189 26.40 -12.44 -27.62
N GLU A 190 25.68 -12.96 -26.64
CA GLU A 190 25.54 -14.41 -26.43
C GLU A 190 24.50 -15.07 -27.34
N VAL A 191 23.34 -14.43 -27.55
CA VAL A 191 22.20 -15.03 -28.26
C VAL A 191 22.19 -14.62 -29.72
N PHE A 192 22.40 -13.33 -30.03
CA PHE A 192 22.47 -12.87 -31.42
C PHE A 192 23.85 -13.14 -32.03
N GLN A 193 24.82 -13.59 -31.23
CA GLN A 193 26.21 -13.80 -31.64
C GLN A 193 26.84 -12.53 -32.22
N THR A 194 26.46 -11.37 -31.69
CA THR A 194 26.99 -10.08 -32.13
C THR A 194 28.49 -10.02 -31.84
N PRO A 195 29.35 -9.77 -32.83
CA PRO A 195 30.78 -9.71 -32.62
C PRO A 195 31.19 -8.69 -31.55
N HIS A 196 32.14 -9.07 -30.70
CA HIS A 196 32.55 -8.25 -29.56
C HIS A 196 33.01 -6.83 -29.96
N TYR A 197 33.68 -6.68 -31.11
CA TYR A 197 34.11 -5.37 -31.62
C TYR A 197 32.96 -4.41 -31.97
N LEU A 198 31.73 -4.92 -32.13
CA LEU A 198 30.52 -4.11 -32.30
C LEU A 198 29.88 -3.72 -30.97
N LEU A 199 30.13 -4.45 -29.88
CA LEU A 199 29.55 -4.21 -28.56
C LEU A 199 30.45 -3.34 -27.68
N ASP A 200 31.77 -3.52 -27.71
CA ASP A 200 32.71 -2.79 -26.85
C ASP A 200 34.01 -2.41 -27.61
N PRO A 201 34.33 -1.11 -27.81
CA PRO A 201 33.57 0.11 -27.47
C PRO A 201 32.51 0.45 -28.53
N GLY A 202 31.94 -0.57 -29.18
CA GLY A 202 31.52 -0.54 -30.58
C GLY A 202 30.25 0.24 -30.92
N ALA A 203 29.80 0.04 -32.17
CA ALA A 203 28.70 0.79 -32.77
C ALA A 203 27.30 0.37 -32.28
N VAL A 204 27.16 -0.83 -31.70
CA VAL A 204 25.91 -1.40 -31.20
C VAL A 204 25.88 -1.28 -29.69
N LYS A 205 24.95 -0.48 -29.17
CA LYS A 205 24.82 -0.24 -27.74
C LYS A 205 23.38 0.01 -27.34
N THR A 206 22.97 -0.59 -26.23
CA THR A 206 21.65 -0.37 -25.65
C THR A 206 21.67 0.78 -24.66
N SER A 207 20.63 1.61 -24.69
CA SER A 207 20.40 2.66 -23.70
C SER A 207 18.92 2.78 -23.38
N PHE A 208 18.61 3.11 -22.13
CA PHE A 208 17.25 3.42 -21.70
C PHE A 208 17.15 4.91 -21.37
N SER A 209 16.17 5.60 -21.95
CA SER A 209 15.90 7.01 -21.71
C SER A 209 14.84 7.17 -20.63
N ASN A 210 15.24 7.55 -19.41
CA ASN A 210 14.31 7.80 -18.29
C ASN A 210 13.30 8.92 -18.61
N ILE A 211 13.66 9.89 -19.46
CA ILE A 211 12.79 11.03 -19.81
C ILE A 211 11.64 10.57 -20.72
N THR A 212 11.95 9.75 -21.72
CA THR A 212 10.95 9.29 -22.71
C THR A 212 10.37 7.92 -22.35
N SER A 213 10.93 7.25 -21.35
CA SER A 213 10.65 5.85 -21.00
C SER A 213 10.79 4.91 -22.20
N THR A 214 11.81 5.13 -23.04
CA THR A 214 12.06 4.31 -24.23
C THR A 214 13.44 3.67 -24.22
N TRP A 215 13.47 2.44 -24.76
CA TRP A 215 14.69 1.73 -25.08
C TRP A 215 15.19 2.14 -26.46
N ASN A 216 16.50 2.33 -26.58
CA ASN A 216 17.16 2.61 -27.85
C ASN A 216 18.36 1.70 -28.06
N ILE A 217 18.47 1.16 -29.26
CA ILE A 217 19.64 0.41 -29.71
C ILE A 217 20.35 1.22 -30.81
N ALA A 218 21.59 1.61 -30.55
CA ALA A 218 22.46 2.21 -31.56
C ALA A 218 22.98 1.14 -32.54
N GLY A 219 23.42 1.54 -33.73
CA GLY A 219 24.08 0.60 -34.67
C GLY A 219 23.21 -0.51 -35.23
N LYS A 220 21.88 -0.33 -35.33
CA LYS A 220 20.92 -1.39 -35.76
C LYS A 220 21.19 -2.03 -37.13
N ASN A 221 21.99 -1.37 -37.96
CA ASN A 221 22.39 -1.81 -39.29
C ASN A 221 23.90 -2.10 -39.39
N ALA A 222 24.59 -2.23 -38.25
CA ALA A 222 26.03 -2.48 -38.21
C ALA A 222 26.40 -3.86 -38.77
N GLU A 223 25.50 -4.83 -38.66
CA GLU A 223 25.68 -6.16 -39.24
C GLU A 223 25.03 -6.31 -40.62
N THR A 224 25.64 -7.17 -41.44
CA THR A 224 25.10 -7.53 -42.75
C THR A 224 23.83 -8.37 -42.62
N SER A 225 23.00 -8.40 -43.67
CA SER A 225 21.79 -9.24 -43.72
C SER A 225 22.05 -10.74 -43.63
N ARG A 226 23.31 -11.19 -43.84
CA ARG A 226 23.74 -12.59 -43.76
C ARG A 226 24.24 -12.99 -42.37
N SER A 227 24.26 -12.08 -41.39
CA SER A 227 24.71 -12.41 -40.04
C SER A 227 23.78 -13.40 -39.35
N PHE A 228 24.28 -14.09 -38.32
CA PHE A 228 23.48 -15.03 -37.54
C PHE A 228 22.27 -14.35 -36.91
N ALA A 229 22.46 -13.14 -36.37
CA ALA A 229 21.39 -12.31 -35.80
C ALA A 229 20.26 -12.08 -36.82
N ASN A 230 20.59 -11.54 -38.01
CA ASN A 230 19.58 -11.17 -39.00
C ASN A 230 18.93 -12.39 -39.69
N THR A 231 19.64 -13.50 -39.83
CA THR A 231 19.09 -14.73 -40.41
C THR A 231 18.18 -15.48 -39.43
N THR A 232 18.53 -15.50 -38.15
CA THR A 232 17.81 -16.25 -37.12
C THR A 232 16.66 -15.44 -36.51
N PHE A 233 16.90 -14.17 -36.18
CA PHE A 233 15.97 -13.31 -35.46
C PHE A 233 15.46 -12.12 -36.29
N GLY A 234 16.07 -11.84 -37.44
CA GLY A 234 15.62 -10.81 -38.38
C GLY A 234 14.61 -11.31 -39.41
N THR A 235 14.16 -10.38 -40.26
CA THR A 235 13.45 -10.67 -41.52
C THR A 235 14.21 -10.04 -42.68
N THR A 236 13.78 -10.31 -43.91
CA THR A 236 14.34 -9.63 -45.10
C THR A 236 14.13 -8.11 -45.06
N ARG A 237 13.12 -7.64 -44.33
CA ARG A 237 12.71 -6.22 -44.27
C ARG A 237 13.17 -5.50 -43.00
N VAL A 238 13.39 -6.22 -41.90
CA VAL A 238 13.67 -5.64 -40.58
C VAL A 238 14.84 -6.39 -39.93
N THR A 239 15.85 -5.65 -39.47
CA THR A 239 17.01 -6.24 -38.79
C THR A 239 16.64 -6.79 -37.41
N ALA A 240 17.38 -7.79 -36.93
CA ALA A 240 17.18 -8.36 -35.60
C ALA A 240 17.27 -7.32 -34.49
N TYR A 241 18.19 -6.36 -34.61
CA TYR A 241 18.35 -5.25 -33.65
C TYR A 241 17.17 -4.29 -33.65
N LYS A 242 16.55 -4.05 -34.82
CA LYS A 242 15.34 -3.23 -34.87
C LYS A 242 14.15 -3.96 -34.24
N LEU A 243 14.00 -5.25 -34.51
CA LEU A 243 12.98 -6.09 -33.86
C LEU A 243 13.19 -6.14 -32.34
N LEU A 244 14.44 -6.28 -31.88
CA LEU A 244 14.78 -6.25 -30.46
C LEU A 244 14.40 -4.90 -29.82
N GLU A 245 14.75 -3.77 -30.43
CA GLU A 245 14.34 -2.44 -29.93
C GLU A 245 12.81 -2.32 -29.85
N ASP A 246 12.09 -2.75 -30.89
CA ASP A 246 10.62 -2.68 -30.89
C ASP A 246 10.03 -3.62 -29.83
N THR A 247 10.67 -4.77 -29.57
CA THR A 247 10.30 -5.71 -28.48
C THR A 247 10.52 -5.10 -27.11
N LEU A 248 11.67 -4.46 -26.88
CA LEU A 248 11.98 -3.76 -25.63
C LEU A 248 10.96 -2.66 -25.33
N ASN A 249 10.43 -2.01 -26.37
CA ASN A 249 9.41 -0.98 -26.25
C ASN A 249 7.96 -1.50 -26.36
N LEU A 250 7.74 -2.82 -26.33
CA LEU A 250 6.42 -3.46 -26.43
C LEU A 250 5.60 -3.00 -27.65
N LYS A 251 6.28 -2.73 -28.78
CA LYS A 251 5.63 -2.29 -30.03
C LYS A 251 5.29 -3.49 -30.90
N ASP A 252 4.05 -3.51 -31.39
CA ASP A 252 3.65 -4.43 -32.45
C ASP A 252 4.33 -4.04 -33.77
N ILE A 253 4.97 -5.01 -34.41
CA ILE A 253 5.60 -4.79 -35.71
C ILE A 253 4.52 -4.81 -36.78
N LYS A 254 4.57 -3.83 -37.69
CA LYS A 254 3.68 -3.73 -38.85
C LYS A 254 4.51 -3.38 -40.08
N ILE A 255 4.53 -4.28 -41.06
CA ILE A 255 5.27 -4.09 -42.31
C ILE A 255 4.30 -3.64 -43.40
N TYR A 256 4.64 -2.57 -44.11
CA TYR A 256 3.81 -2.00 -45.16
C TYR A 256 4.55 -2.07 -46.50
N ASP A 257 3.83 -2.47 -47.55
CA ASP A 257 4.27 -2.33 -48.94
C ASP A 257 3.72 -1.03 -49.52
N THR A 258 4.52 -0.38 -50.37
CA THR A 258 4.13 0.85 -51.05
C THR A 258 3.89 0.55 -52.53
N PHE A 259 2.66 0.78 -52.99
CA PHE A 259 2.26 0.68 -54.40
C PHE A 259 1.60 1.99 -54.82
N ASP A 260 2.10 2.65 -55.87
CA ASP A 260 1.52 3.87 -56.46
C ASP A 260 0.99 4.87 -55.41
N GLU A 261 1.88 5.27 -54.48
CA GLU A 261 1.63 6.20 -53.36
C GLU A 261 0.71 5.72 -52.22
N ARG A 262 0.21 4.47 -52.27
CA ARG A 262 -0.59 3.87 -51.18
C ARG A 262 0.23 2.89 -50.35
N ARG A 263 0.14 2.99 -49.02
CA ARG A 263 0.73 2.05 -48.07
C ARG A 263 -0.28 0.97 -47.69
N VAL A 264 0.02 -0.28 -48.02
CA VAL A 264 -0.82 -1.44 -47.72
C VAL A 264 -0.09 -2.32 -46.71
N LEU A 265 -0.78 -2.77 -45.66
CA LEU A 265 -0.21 -3.69 -44.67
C LEU A 265 0.10 -5.03 -45.34
N ASN A 266 1.37 -5.44 -45.31
CA ASN A 266 1.78 -6.76 -45.73
C ASN A 266 1.54 -7.75 -44.58
N LYS A 267 0.45 -8.51 -44.66
CA LYS A 267 0.05 -9.45 -43.61
C LYS A 267 1.04 -10.60 -43.43
N GLU A 268 1.64 -11.09 -44.51
CA GLU A 268 2.57 -12.22 -44.49
C GLU A 268 3.87 -11.82 -43.79
N GLU A 269 4.53 -10.76 -44.27
CA GLU A 269 5.76 -10.23 -43.67
C GLU A 269 5.54 -9.77 -42.23
N THR A 270 4.39 -9.15 -41.93
CA THR A 270 4.03 -8.77 -40.56
C THR A 270 3.92 -9.99 -39.66
N THR A 271 3.27 -11.06 -40.11
CA THR A 271 3.15 -12.31 -39.33
C THR A 271 4.52 -12.94 -39.07
N ILE A 272 5.39 -12.98 -40.08
CA ILE A 272 6.77 -13.49 -39.92
C ILE A 272 7.54 -12.65 -38.91
N ALA A 273 7.44 -11.32 -38.98
CA ALA A 273 8.11 -10.42 -38.05
C ALA A 273 7.59 -10.58 -36.62
N SER A 274 6.27 -10.74 -36.43
CA SER A 274 5.68 -11.04 -35.13
C SER A 274 6.18 -12.37 -34.56
N GLN A 275 6.30 -13.42 -35.38
CA GLN A 275 6.87 -14.69 -34.94
C GLN A 275 8.33 -14.53 -34.50
N LYS A 276 9.15 -13.78 -35.26
CA LYS A 276 10.53 -13.48 -34.88
C LYS A 276 10.60 -12.70 -33.57
N GLN A 277 9.68 -11.76 -33.37
CA GLN A 277 9.56 -11.02 -32.12
C GLN A 277 9.28 -11.93 -30.92
N GLU A 278 8.38 -12.90 -31.09
CA GLU A 278 8.07 -13.86 -30.03
C GLU A 278 9.26 -14.76 -29.72
N ASN A 279 9.96 -15.25 -30.75
CA ASN A 279 11.18 -16.02 -30.56
C ASN A 279 12.26 -15.24 -29.78
N ILE A 280 12.37 -13.91 -29.98
CA ILE A 280 13.28 -13.06 -29.21
C ILE A 280 12.87 -13.01 -27.74
N LYS A 281 11.57 -12.89 -27.43
CA LYS A 281 11.07 -12.88 -26.05
C LYS A 281 11.33 -14.21 -25.34
N GLU A 282 11.05 -15.32 -26.00
CA GLU A 282 11.30 -16.67 -25.48
C GLU A 282 12.80 -16.89 -25.24
N ALA A 283 13.64 -16.54 -26.22
CA ALA A 283 15.09 -16.65 -26.09
C ALA A 283 15.62 -15.81 -24.93
N PHE A 284 15.09 -14.60 -24.72
CA PHE A 284 15.48 -13.75 -23.59
C PHE A 284 15.03 -14.32 -22.25
N LYS A 285 13.81 -14.85 -22.17
CA LYS A 285 13.27 -15.49 -20.95
C LYS A 285 14.12 -16.68 -20.52
N ASP A 286 14.54 -17.50 -21.46
CA ASP A 286 15.42 -18.65 -21.18
C ASP A 286 16.85 -18.22 -20.87
N TRP A 287 17.30 -17.14 -21.48
CA TRP A 287 18.66 -16.65 -21.33
C TRP A 287 18.90 -15.93 -20.01
N ILE A 288 17.98 -15.06 -19.57
CA ILE A 288 18.19 -14.15 -18.43
C ILE A 288 18.56 -14.91 -17.14
N PHE A 289 17.97 -16.09 -16.92
CA PHE A 289 18.22 -16.94 -15.75
C PHE A 289 19.19 -18.11 -15.97
N ARG A 290 19.76 -18.24 -17.18
CA ARG A 290 20.66 -19.35 -17.54
C ARG A 290 21.98 -19.30 -16.78
N ASP A 291 22.57 -18.12 -16.72
CA ASP A 291 23.83 -17.91 -16.02
C ASP A 291 23.59 -17.75 -14.50
N PRO A 292 24.30 -18.48 -13.62
CA PRO A 292 24.09 -18.42 -12.18
C PRO A 292 24.34 -17.04 -11.56
N GLU A 293 25.39 -16.33 -11.99
CA GLU A 293 25.77 -15.03 -11.42
C GLU A 293 24.75 -13.95 -11.83
N ARG A 294 24.40 -13.90 -13.12
CA ARG A 294 23.35 -13.02 -13.64
C ARG A 294 22.02 -13.30 -12.97
N ARG A 295 21.62 -14.58 -12.86
CA ARG A 295 20.38 -14.98 -12.18
C ARG A 295 20.35 -14.46 -10.75
N GLN A 296 21.43 -14.67 -9.98
CA GLN A 296 21.49 -14.20 -8.60
C GLN A 296 21.31 -12.67 -8.52
N LYS A 297 22.01 -11.92 -9.39
CA LYS A 297 21.92 -10.46 -9.39
C LYS A 297 20.53 -9.95 -9.74
N ILE A 298 19.91 -10.54 -10.77
CA ILE A 298 18.57 -10.19 -11.22
C ILE A 298 17.52 -10.50 -10.14
N VAL A 299 17.61 -11.67 -9.49
CA VAL A 299 16.71 -12.07 -8.39
C VAL A 299 16.87 -11.13 -7.19
N GLU A 300 18.09 -10.77 -6.84
CA GLU A 300 18.38 -9.81 -5.77
C GLU A 300 17.73 -8.44 -6.08
N THR A 301 18.02 -7.87 -7.25
CA THR A 301 17.45 -6.59 -7.68
C THR A 301 15.92 -6.62 -7.72
N TYR A 302 15.31 -7.72 -8.20
CA TYR A 302 13.86 -7.86 -8.21
C TYR A 302 13.28 -7.85 -6.79
N ASN A 303 13.89 -8.60 -5.87
CA ASN A 303 13.41 -8.66 -4.48
C ASN A 303 13.56 -7.31 -3.76
N GLU A 304 14.62 -6.57 -4.04
CA GLU A 304 14.83 -5.23 -3.48
C GLU A 304 13.80 -4.21 -3.98
N LEU A 305 13.44 -4.27 -5.27
CA LEU A 305 12.52 -3.30 -5.87
C LEU A 305 11.05 -3.64 -5.61
N PHE A 306 10.67 -4.90 -5.74
CA PHE A 306 9.26 -5.32 -5.79
C PHE A 306 8.82 -6.14 -4.58
N ASN A 307 9.68 -7.00 -4.02
CA ASN A 307 9.37 -7.80 -2.84
C ASN A 307 9.80 -7.09 -1.55
N SER A 308 9.43 -5.82 -1.44
CA SER A 308 9.91 -4.92 -0.40
C SER A 308 8.79 -4.30 0.42
N VAL A 309 7.56 -4.29 -0.10
CA VAL A 309 6.40 -3.68 0.54
C VAL A 309 5.67 -4.69 1.43
N ARG A 310 5.63 -4.42 2.73
CA ARG A 310 4.82 -5.16 3.69
C ARG A 310 3.53 -4.39 4.00
N PRO A 311 2.34 -5.02 3.90
CA PRO A 311 1.09 -4.41 4.34
C PRO A 311 1.15 -4.00 5.82
N ARG A 312 0.40 -2.97 6.20
CA ARG A 312 0.23 -2.57 7.59
C ARG A 312 -0.56 -3.64 8.33
N GLU A 313 0.01 -4.15 9.42
CA GLU A 313 -0.64 -5.14 10.29
C GLU A 313 -0.86 -4.51 11.66
N TYR A 314 -2.12 -4.47 12.09
CA TYR A 314 -2.53 -3.88 13.36
C TYR A 314 -2.47 -4.93 14.47
N GLU A 315 -1.48 -4.79 15.35
CA GLU A 315 -1.31 -5.60 16.54
C GLU A 315 -1.78 -4.77 17.74
N GLY A 316 -2.73 -5.30 18.52
CA GLY A 316 -3.34 -4.60 19.66
C GLY A 316 -3.08 -5.26 21.01
N SER A 317 -2.17 -6.23 21.12
CA SER A 317 -1.94 -6.98 22.36
C SER A 317 -1.60 -6.09 23.55
N HIS A 318 -0.87 -4.99 23.30
CA HIS A 318 -0.46 -4.00 24.29
C HIS A 318 -1.58 -3.06 24.74
N LEU A 319 -2.73 -3.05 24.05
CA LEU A 319 -3.87 -2.22 24.44
C LEU A 319 -4.45 -2.69 25.77
N THR A 320 -4.52 -1.76 26.72
CA THR A 320 -5.20 -1.90 28.00
C THR A 320 -6.47 -1.06 27.99
N PHE A 321 -7.54 -1.57 28.61
CA PHE A 321 -8.85 -0.91 28.63
C PHE A 321 -9.29 -0.63 30.07
N PRO A 322 -8.64 0.34 30.75
CA PRO A 322 -9.02 0.72 32.11
C PRO A 322 -10.46 1.27 32.11
N GLY A 323 -11.35 0.62 32.86
CA GLY A 323 -12.78 0.94 32.91
C GLY A 323 -13.69 -0.05 32.18
N MET A 324 -13.12 -1.05 31.49
CA MET A 324 -13.85 -2.23 31.04
C MET A 324 -14.18 -3.13 32.24
N THR A 325 -15.33 -3.81 32.21
CA THR A 325 -15.72 -4.74 33.28
C THR A 325 -14.68 -5.87 33.39
N PRO A 326 -14.15 -6.17 34.60
CA PRO A 326 -13.09 -7.17 34.80
C PRO A 326 -13.44 -8.58 34.31
N ASP A 327 -14.74 -8.90 34.22
CA ASP A 327 -15.24 -10.21 33.79
C ASP A 327 -15.15 -10.43 32.26
N ILE A 328 -14.78 -9.39 31.49
CA ILE A 328 -14.68 -9.46 30.03
C ILE A 328 -13.22 -9.39 29.63
N GLU A 329 -12.70 -10.50 29.08
CA GLU A 329 -11.40 -10.52 28.41
C GLU A 329 -11.59 -10.47 26.88
N LEU A 330 -11.00 -9.46 26.24
CA LEU A 330 -11.02 -9.34 24.79
C LEU A 330 -10.08 -10.35 24.14
N LYS A 331 -10.58 -11.03 23.11
CA LYS A 331 -9.79 -11.94 22.28
C LYS A 331 -8.77 -11.17 21.44
N PRO A 332 -7.66 -11.79 20.99
CA PRO A 332 -6.63 -11.13 20.19
C PRO A 332 -7.17 -10.40 18.96
N HIS A 333 -8.08 -11.00 18.19
CA HIS A 333 -8.67 -10.35 17.02
C HIS A 333 -9.51 -9.12 17.36
N GLN A 334 -10.15 -9.07 18.55
CA GLN A 334 -10.91 -7.90 18.99
C GLN A 334 -9.97 -6.76 19.35
N LYS A 335 -8.84 -7.06 20.00
CA LYS A 335 -7.79 -6.08 20.27
C LYS A 335 -7.17 -5.54 18.98
N ASN A 336 -6.89 -6.40 18.00
CA ASN A 336 -6.36 -5.99 16.70
C ASN A 336 -7.36 -5.14 15.91
N ALA A 337 -8.66 -5.47 15.98
CA ALA A 337 -9.70 -4.64 15.39
C ALA A 337 -9.75 -3.24 16.04
N ILE A 338 -9.60 -3.16 17.37
CA ILE A 338 -9.53 -1.87 18.07
C ILE A 338 -8.26 -1.11 17.69
N ALA A 339 -7.10 -1.77 17.62
CA ALA A 339 -5.86 -1.16 17.12
C ALA A 339 -6.02 -0.62 15.69
N HIS A 340 -6.71 -1.35 14.82
CA HIS A 340 -7.04 -0.89 13.48
C HIS A 340 -7.92 0.37 13.50
N ILE A 341 -8.93 0.44 14.37
CA ILE A 341 -9.77 1.63 14.53
C ILE A 341 -8.98 2.81 15.09
N LEU A 342 -8.13 2.58 16.09
CA LEU A 342 -7.37 3.64 16.76
C LEU A 342 -6.24 4.19 15.89
N TYR A 343 -5.58 3.33 15.11
CA TYR A 343 -4.39 3.68 14.34
C TYR A 343 -4.71 3.91 12.86
N GLY A 344 -5.88 3.44 12.39
CA GLY A 344 -6.33 3.58 11.01
C GLY A 344 -7.32 4.74 10.84
N ASN A 345 -7.00 5.68 9.94
CA ASN A 345 -7.88 6.80 9.59
C ASN A 345 -9.18 6.41 8.85
N ASN A 346 -9.33 5.14 8.43
CA ASN A 346 -10.50 4.69 7.66
C ASN A 346 -10.68 3.17 7.82
N THR A 347 -11.56 2.76 8.75
CA THR A 347 -11.73 1.34 9.11
C THR A 347 -13.10 0.82 8.69
N LEU A 348 -13.13 -0.30 7.96
CA LEU A 348 -14.31 -1.12 7.70
C LEU A 348 -14.06 -2.48 8.39
N LEU A 349 -14.93 -2.85 9.34
CA LEU A 349 -14.79 -4.03 10.20
C LEU A 349 -15.49 -5.26 9.63
#